data_AF-A0AAW2Q9K0-F1
#
_entry.id   AF-A0AAW2Q9K0-F1
#
_cell.length_a   1.000
_cell.length_b   1.000
_cell.length_c   1.000
_cell.angle_alpha   90.00
_cell.angle_beta   90.00
_cell.angle_gamma   90.00
#
_symmetry.space_group_name_H-M   'P 1'
#
loop_
_entity.id
_entity.type
_entity.pdbx_description
1 polymer ?
#
loop_
_entity_poly.entity_id
_entity_poly.type
_entity_poly.pdbx_seq_one_letter_code
_entity_poly.pdbx_strand_id
1 'polypeptide(L)'
;MLPPELHPRAFRPYISPSASAPSFASSSSYNGDQNPNPSPSPTSSFYYGGAGSSSRRASSSMKNSRFSPSSFVHNARIAVALVPTAAFLLDLGGSPVVATLVVGLMIAYILDSLNFKSGSFFAVWFSLVASQIAFFFTSSLFYIFNYVSLALLASFTCAMANFLIGVWVSLQFKWIQIEYPTIVLTLERLLFACVPLIASAIFTWATVSAVGMINAAYYLMVFNCIFYWLYSIPRISSFKLKQEVSFHGGEVPEDSFILGQLESCVHTLNLVFFPLLFHIGSHYLIIFSSGAAVCDLFLLFFIPFLFQLYASTRGALWWVTKNEHQLRSIRFVNGAVALVVVVVCLEVRVVFHSFGRYIHVPPPLNYLLVTITMLGGAVAAGTYAVGMVSDAFSSLVFTALAVIVSAAGAVVVGFPILVGVSLYACLFSCRIM
;
A
#
# COMPACT_ATOMS: atom_id res chain seq x y z
N MET A 1 -14.53 -18.85 -6.98
CA MET A 1 -14.85 -18.33 -5.64
C MET A 1 -13.73 -17.40 -5.22
N LEU A 2 -14.00 -16.10 -5.11
CA LEU A 2 -13.00 -15.09 -4.75
C LEU A 2 -12.72 -15.12 -3.23
N PRO A 3 -11.49 -14.81 -2.78
CA PRO A 3 -11.14 -14.80 -1.37
C PRO A 3 -11.86 -13.68 -0.60
N PRO A 4 -12.18 -13.89 0.69
CA PRO A 4 -13.05 -13.00 1.50
C PRO A 4 -12.44 -11.62 1.84
N GLU A 5 -11.22 -11.33 1.40
CA GLU A 5 -10.49 -10.09 1.68
C GLU A 5 -10.81 -8.94 0.69
N LEU A 6 -11.65 -9.19 -0.32
CA LEU A 6 -12.03 -8.21 -1.36
C LEU A 6 -13.43 -7.61 -1.15
N HIS A 7 -14.09 -7.87 -0.03
CA HIS A 7 -15.36 -7.19 0.26
C HIS A 7 -15.08 -5.75 0.73
N PRO A 8 -15.55 -4.72 0.00
CA PRO A 8 -15.57 -3.37 0.54
C PRO A 8 -16.45 -3.38 1.80
N ARG A 9 -15.98 -2.78 2.89
CA ARG A 9 -16.81 -2.57 4.09
C ARG A 9 -18.09 -1.85 3.64
N ALA A 10 -19.21 -2.58 3.66
CA ALA A 10 -20.50 -2.00 3.38
C ALA A 10 -20.81 -0.95 4.45
N PHE A 11 -20.92 0.29 4.02
CA PHE A 11 -21.35 1.43 4.82
C PHE A 11 -22.80 1.16 5.24
N ARG A 12 -23.05 0.89 6.52
CA ARG A 12 -24.41 0.73 7.06
C ARG A 12 -24.83 2.08 7.65
N PRO A 13 -25.78 2.81 7.04
CA PRO A 13 -26.28 4.04 7.65
C PRO A 13 -27.03 3.70 8.94
N TYR A 14 -26.78 4.50 9.98
CA TYR A 14 -27.51 4.47 11.25
C TYR A 14 -28.99 4.79 10.99
N ILE A 15 -29.87 3.82 11.21
CA ILE A 15 -31.31 4.07 11.37
C ILE A 15 -31.57 4.16 12.87
N SER A 16 -31.90 5.36 13.35
CA SER A 16 -32.47 5.57 14.68
C SER A 16 -33.88 4.99 14.74
N PRO A 17 -34.25 4.15 15.72
CA PRO A 17 -35.63 3.76 15.92
C PRO A 17 -36.28 4.71 16.93
N SER A 18 -37.13 5.61 16.44
CA SER A 18 -38.02 6.42 17.27
C SER A 18 -39.46 6.20 16.83
N ALA A 19 -40.27 5.63 17.75
CA ALA A 19 -41.74 5.61 17.81
C ALA A 19 -42.49 4.97 16.60
N SER A 20 -43.57 4.20 16.73
CA SER A 20 -44.48 3.81 17.82
C SER A 20 -45.58 2.92 17.20
N ALA A 21 -45.94 1.80 17.83
CA ALA A 21 -47.32 1.32 18.05
C ALA A 21 -47.38 -0.18 18.44
N PRO A 22 -48.41 -0.62 19.20
CA PRO A 22 -48.34 -1.79 20.07
C PRO A 22 -49.22 -2.98 19.62
N SER A 23 -48.91 -4.19 20.11
CA SER A 23 -49.92 -5.24 20.35
C SER A 23 -49.36 -6.43 21.18
N PHE A 24 -50.05 -6.67 22.30
CA PHE A 24 -50.09 -7.80 23.24
C PHE A 24 -50.17 -9.20 22.57
N ALA A 25 -50.05 -10.38 23.22
CA ALA A 25 -49.52 -10.92 24.47
C ALA A 25 -49.70 -12.46 24.38
N SER A 26 -48.85 -13.26 25.06
CA SER A 26 -49.11 -14.61 25.63
C SER A 26 -47.78 -15.39 25.67
N SER A 27 -47.36 -16.16 26.66
CA SER A 27 -47.76 -16.46 28.04
C SER A 27 -46.81 -17.59 28.50
N SER A 28 -46.63 -17.77 29.82
CA SER A 28 -46.03 -18.92 30.54
C SER A 28 -44.50 -19.08 30.45
N SER A 29 -43.73 -19.39 31.51
CA SER A 29 -43.95 -19.70 32.93
C SER A 29 -42.60 -19.44 33.64
N TYR A 30 -42.53 -18.63 34.70
CA TYR A 30 -42.56 -19.02 36.13
C TYR A 30 -41.39 -19.90 36.64
N ASN A 31 -40.85 -19.44 37.78
CA ASN A 31 -39.85 -19.99 38.71
C ASN A 31 -38.36 -19.87 38.31
N GLY A 32 -37.48 -19.33 39.14
CA GLY A 32 -37.62 -18.84 40.52
C GLY A 32 -36.23 -18.70 41.17
N ASP A 33 -36.04 -17.58 41.87
CA ASP A 33 -35.19 -17.36 43.06
C ASP A 33 -33.66 -17.36 42.93
N GLN A 34 -33.01 -16.19 43.06
CA GLN A 34 -32.55 -15.50 44.29
C GLN A 34 -31.16 -15.98 44.79
N ASN A 35 -30.11 -15.21 44.39
CA ASN A 35 -29.12 -14.46 45.22
C ASN A 35 -28.37 -15.16 46.41
N PRO A 36 -27.32 -14.58 47.04
CA PRO A 36 -25.99 -14.18 46.54
C PRO A 36 -24.79 -14.52 47.51
N ASN A 37 -23.58 -14.86 46.99
CA ASN A 37 -22.22 -14.75 47.63
C ASN A 37 -21.96 -15.40 49.05
N PRO A 38 -20.74 -15.42 49.65
CA PRO A 38 -19.34 -15.43 49.16
C PRO A 38 -18.45 -16.60 49.76
N SER A 39 -17.18 -16.69 49.33
CA SER A 39 -15.91 -17.35 49.82
C SER A 39 -15.79 -17.94 51.26
N PRO A 40 -14.70 -18.65 51.72
CA PRO A 40 -13.48 -19.24 51.08
C PRO A 40 -13.11 -20.70 51.53
N SER A 41 -12.06 -21.29 50.96
CA SER A 41 -11.27 -22.49 51.39
C SER A 41 -10.69 -22.37 52.83
N PRO A 42 -10.21 -23.41 53.59
CA PRO A 42 -9.29 -24.49 53.13
C PRO A 42 -9.20 -25.87 53.90
N THR A 43 -8.42 -26.81 53.32
CA THR A 43 -7.52 -27.84 53.93
C THR A 43 -8.00 -29.17 54.56
N SER A 44 -7.24 -30.23 54.16
CA SER A 44 -6.89 -31.50 54.86
C SER A 44 -7.96 -32.60 54.99
N SER A 45 -7.73 -33.91 54.86
CA SER A 45 -6.55 -34.75 54.56
C SER A 45 -6.96 -36.26 54.54
N PHE A 46 -6.14 -37.12 53.89
CA PHE A 46 -6.06 -38.61 53.97
C PHE A 46 -7.23 -39.46 53.37
N TYR A 47 -7.10 -40.65 52.77
CA TYR A 47 -6.17 -41.80 52.92
C TYR A 47 -6.25 -42.77 51.69
N TYR A 48 -5.24 -43.65 51.53
CA TYR A 48 -5.09 -44.81 50.61
C TYR A 48 -4.86 -44.51 49.10
N GLY A 49 -3.89 -45.09 48.38
CA GLY A 49 -3.06 -46.28 48.56
C GLY A 49 -3.07 -47.04 47.22
N GLY A 50 -1.94 -47.10 46.51
CA GLY A 50 -1.87 -47.87 45.25
C GLY A 50 -0.67 -47.50 44.38
N ALA A 51 0.30 -48.40 44.32
CA ALA A 51 1.49 -48.35 43.47
C ALA A 51 1.13 -48.40 41.98
N GLY A 52 1.86 -47.68 41.13
CA GLY A 52 1.75 -47.86 39.68
C GLY A 52 2.40 -46.77 38.84
N SER A 53 3.56 -47.10 38.27
CA SER A 53 4.13 -46.56 37.03
C SER A 53 4.69 -45.13 37.00
N SER A 54 5.98 -45.13 36.70
CA SER A 54 6.77 -44.10 36.05
C SER A 54 6.02 -43.44 34.89
N SER A 55 5.64 -42.19 35.05
CA SER A 55 5.54 -41.26 33.93
C SER A 55 5.86 -39.85 34.40
N ARG A 56 7.12 -39.45 34.19
CA ARG A 56 7.51 -38.04 34.11
C ARG A 56 6.72 -37.41 32.97
N ARG A 57 5.55 -36.83 33.26
CA ARG A 57 4.93 -35.81 32.41
C ARG A 57 5.14 -34.48 33.09
N ALA A 58 6.30 -33.90 32.83
CA ALA A 58 6.50 -32.46 32.92
C ALA A 58 5.66 -31.82 31.81
N SER A 59 4.35 -31.67 32.03
CA SER A 59 3.48 -30.82 31.20
C SER A 59 3.48 -29.41 31.77
N SER A 60 4.66 -28.80 31.83
CA SER A 60 4.86 -27.43 32.29
C SER A 60 5.72 -26.69 31.27
N SER A 61 5.12 -26.32 30.13
CA SER A 61 5.40 -25.09 29.37
C SER A 61 4.79 -25.17 27.96
N MET A 62 3.45 -25.17 27.88
CA MET A 62 2.75 -24.65 26.69
C MET A 62 2.06 -23.35 27.09
N LYS A 63 2.84 -22.36 27.52
CA LYS A 63 2.40 -20.97 27.64
C LYS A 63 3.19 -20.16 26.62
N ASN A 64 2.47 -19.59 25.64
CA ASN A 64 2.92 -18.72 24.53
C ASN A 64 3.28 -19.37 23.18
N SER A 65 2.42 -20.20 22.58
CA SER A 65 2.50 -20.35 21.11
C SER A 65 1.78 -19.16 20.44
N ARG A 66 2.39 -17.96 20.49
CA ARG A 66 1.95 -16.80 19.69
C ARG A 66 2.31 -16.94 18.20
N PHE A 67 2.93 -18.06 17.83
CA PHE A 67 3.54 -18.29 16.52
C PHE A 67 2.99 -19.58 15.93
N SER A 68 2.58 -19.53 14.66
CA SER A 68 2.27 -20.72 13.87
C SER A 68 3.25 -20.81 12.70
N PRO A 69 3.98 -21.93 12.52
CA PRO A 69 4.73 -22.16 11.30
C PRO A 69 3.74 -22.37 10.14
N SER A 70 3.49 -21.30 9.37
CA SER A 70 2.60 -21.28 8.21
C SER A 70 3.39 -20.90 6.96
N SER A 71 2.84 -21.20 5.78
CA SER A 71 3.42 -20.70 4.53
C SER A 71 3.39 -19.18 4.51
N PHE A 72 4.47 -18.55 4.04
CA PHE A 72 4.55 -17.09 3.92
C PHE A 72 3.44 -16.54 3.01
N VAL A 73 2.42 -15.93 3.60
CA VAL A 73 1.20 -15.48 2.90
C VAL A 73 1.52 -14.38 1.88
N HIS A 74 2.51 -13.55 2.18
CA HIS A 74 2.89 -12.39 1.37
C HIS A 74 3.89 -12.71 0.26
N ASN A 75 4.17 -13.99 -0.02
CA ASN A 75 5.19 -14.41 -0.98
C ASN A 75 5.00 -13.80 -2.37
N ALA A 76 3.77 -13.83 -2.90
CA ALA A 76 3.46 -13.27 -4.21
C ALA A 76 3.74 -11.77 -4.28
N ARG A 77 3.46 -11.02 -3.21
CA ARG A 77 3.71 -9.57 -3.19
C ARG A 77 5.19 -9.26 -3.18
N ILE A 78 5.97 -9.99 -2.39
CA ILE A 78 7.42 -9.80 -2.36
C ILE A 78 8.03 -10.21 -3.71
N ALA A 79 7.54 -11.27 -4.34
CA ALA A 79 7.98 -11.71 -5.65
C ALA A 79 7.75 -10.65 -6.75
N VAL A 80 6.59 -9.96 -6.74
CA VAL A 80 6.28 -8.90 -7.73
C VAL A 80 7.32 -7.78 -7.73
N ALA A 81 7.93 -7.47 -6.59
CA ALA A 81 9.02 -6.50 -6.51
C ALA A 81 10.39 -7.15 -6.74
N LEU A 82 10.70 -8.24 -6.01
CA LEU A 82 12.05 -8.79 -5.98
C LEU A 82 12.44 -9.55 -7.26
N VAL A 83 11.51 -10.23 -7.93
CA VAL A 83 11.84 -10.99 -9.15
C VAL A 83 12.29 -10.06 -10.29
N PRO A 84 11.58 -8.96 -10.61
CA PRO A 84 12.08 -8.02 -11.61
C PRO A 84 13.39 -7.33 -11.17
N THR A 85 13.57 -7.02 -9.88
CA THR A 85 14.86 -6.49 -9.42
C THR A 85 15.99 -7.49 -9.61
N ALA A 86 15.75 -8.78 -9.34
CA ALA A 86 16.75 -9.84 -9.53
C ALA A 86 17.11 -9.98 -11.01
N ALA A 87 16.10 -9.97 -11.90
CA ALA A 87 16.32 -10.02 -13.35
C ALA A 87 17.19 -8.86 -13.84
N PHE A 88 16.91 -7.63 -13.37
CA PHE A 88 17.71 -6.46 -13.71
C PHE A 88 19.14 -6.55 -13.15
N LEU A 89 19.34 -7.07 -11.94
CA LEU A 89 20.67 -7.29 -11.38
C LEU A 89 21.48 -8.33 -12.16
N LEU A 90 20.82 -9.39 -12.64
CA LEU A 90 21.46 -10.40 -13.50
C LEU A 90 21.88 -9.81 -14.85
N ASP A 91 21.05 -8.95 -15.43
CA ASP A 91 21.38 -8.24 -16.67
C ASP A 91 22.58 -7.30 -16.49
N LEU A 92 22.61 -6.52 -15.39
CA LEU A 92 23.74 -5.65 -15.05
C LEU A 92 25.02 -6.41 -14.68
N GLY A 93 24.89 -7.59 -14.08
CA GLY A 93 26.02 -8.41 -13.61
C GLY A 93 26.62 -9.31 -14.69
N GLY A 94 25.85 -9.63 -15.72
CA GLY A 94 26.27 -10.46 -16.84
C GLY A 94 26.63 -11.91 -16.47
N SER A 95 27.41 -12.55 -17.35
CA SER A 95 27.74 -13.98 -17.27
C SER A 95 28.39 -14.43 -15.93
N PRO A 96 29.36 -13.70 -15.34
CA PRO A 96 29.99 -14.12 -14.08
C PRO A 96 29.01 -14.20 -12.90
N VAL A 97 28.07 -13.26 -12.80
CA VAL A 97 27.06 -13.24 -11.74
C VAL A 97 26.06 -14.39 -11.94
N VAL A 98 25.64 -14.63 -13.18
CA VAL A 98 24.76 -15.76 -13.52
C VAL A 98 25.45 -17.09 -13.21
N ALA A 99 26.71 -17.28 -13.64
CA ALA A 99 27.46 -18.51 -13.44
C ALA A 99 27.66 -18.83 -11.95
N THR A 100 28.04 -17.84 -11.14
CA THR A 100 28.21 -18.00 -9.69
C THR A 100 26.91 -18.40 -9.01
N LEU A 101 25.78 -17.78 -9.38
CA LEU A 101 24.46 -18.14 -8.84
C LEU A 101 23.99 -19.52 -9.28
N VAL A 102 24.18 -19.90 -10.55
CA VAL A 102 23.80 -21.24 -11.06
C VAL A 102 24.57 -22.33 -10.33
N VAL A 103 25.90 -22.22 -10.25
CA VAL A 103 26.73 -23.20 -9.51
C VAL A 103 26.33 -23.24 -8.04
N GLY A 104 26.12 -22.08 -7.44
CA GLY A 104 25.65 -21.95 -6.06
C GLY A 104 24.32 -22.64 -5.77
N LEU A 105 23.34 -22.43 -6.65
CA LEU A 105 22.02 -23.07 -6.57
C LEU A 105 22.11 -24.59 -6.81
N MET A 106 22.99 -25.05 -7.70
CA MET A 106 23.25 -26.49 -7.86
C MET A 106 23.79 -27.11 -6.58
N ILE A 107 24.75 -26.46 -5.91
CA ILE A 107 25.29 -26.92 -4.62
C ILE A 107 24.19 -26.93 -3.56
N ALA A 108 23.41 -25.85 -3.45
CA ALA A 108 22.31 -25.75 -2.49
C ALA A 108 21.24 -26.83 -2.72
N TYR A 109 20.94 -27.15 -3.99
CA TYR A 109 20.01 -28.22 -4.37
C TYR A 109 20.53 -29.60 -3.98
N ILE A 110 21.81 -29.90 -4.25
CA ILE A 110 22.42 -31.18 -3.84
C ILE A 110 22.37 -31.32 -2.31
N LEU A 111 22.74 -30.28 -1.56
CA LEU A 111 22.69 -30.31 -0.09
C LEU A 111 21.27 -30.48 0.45
N ASP A 112 20.28 -29.85 -0.16
CA ASP A 112 18.87 -30.02 0.21
C ASP A 112 18.38 -31.45 -0.09
N SER A 113 18.78 -32.02 -1.23
CA SER A 113 18.45 -33.41 -1.60
C SER A 113 19.04 -34.45 -0.64
N LEU A 114 20.18 -34.14 -0.01
CA LEU A 114 20.80 -34.93 1.04
C LEU A 114 20.18 -34.70 2.43
N ASN A 115 19.10 -33.91 2.51
CA ASN A 115 18.43 -33.47 3.74
C ASN A 115 19.29 -32.62 4.68
N PHE A 116 20.40 -32.05 4.20
CA PHE A 116 21.25 -31.16 4.98
C PHE A 116 20.78 -29.70 4.88
N LYS A 117 19.65 -29.41 5.55
CA LYS A 117 18.92 -28.13 5.47
C LYS A 117 19.77 -26.91 5.83
N SER A 118 20.60 -27.01 6.87
CA SER A 118 21.48 -25.91 7.28
C SER A 118 22.57 -25.64 6.24
N GLY A 119 23.15 -26.69 5.65
CA GLY A 119 24.12 -26.54 4.57
C GLY A 119 23.52 -25.91 3.32
N SER A 120 22.30 -26.30 2.93
CA SER A 120 21.60 -25.68 1.80
C SER A 120 21.35 -24.18 2.04
N PHE A 121 20.92 -23.81 3.26
CA PHE A 121 20.75 -22.41 3.66
C PHE A 121 22.05 -21.60 3.54
N PHE A 122 23.15 -22.10 4.11
CA PHE A 122 24.45 -21.41 4.02
C PHE A 122 24.98 -21.37 2.59
N ALA A 123 24.77 -22.42 1.80
CA ALA A 123 25.16 -22.44 0.39
C ALA A 123 24.48 -21.33 -0.41
N VAL A 124 23.18 -21.09 -0.20
CA VAL A 124 22.48 -19.97 -0.84
C VAL A 124 23.11 -18.63 -0.44
N TRP A 125 23.34 -18.38 0.84
CA TRP A 125 23.92 -17.11 1.30
C TRP A 125 25.35 -16.90 0.80
N PHE A 126 26.20 -17.92 0.84
CA PHE A 126 27.55 -17.84 0.27
C PHE A 126 27.52 -17.59 -1.23
N SER A 127 26.54 -18.16 -1.93
CA SER A 127 26.35 -17.91 -3.37
C SER A 127 25.94 -16.47 -3.66
N LEU A 128 25.06 -15.88 -2.83
CA LEU A 128 24.68 -14.46 -2.95
C LEU A 128 25.85 -13.53 -2.62
N VAL A 129 26.70 -13.88 -1.64
CA VAL A 129 27.91 -13.10 -1.34
C VAL A 129 28.92 -13.22 -2.49
N ALA A 130 29.16 -14.43 -2.98
CA ALA A 130 30.06 -14.67 -4.12
C ALA A 130 29.57 -13.95 -5.38
N SER A 131 28.26 -13.95 -5.65
CA SER A 131 27.68 -13.24 -6.79
C SER A 131 27.82 -11.72 -6.64
N GLN A 132 27.72 -11.18 -5.41
CA GLN A 132 27.97 -9.76 -5.16
C GLN A 132 29.44 -9.38 -5.39
N ILE A 133 30.37 -10.24 -4.97
CA ILE A 133 31.80 -10.05 -5.23
C ILE A 133 32.05 -10.08 -6.74
N ALA A 134 31.50 -11.08 -7.45
CA ALA A 134 31.61 -11.17 -8.91
C ALA A 134 31.02 -9.92 -9.60
N PHE A 135 29.89 -9.41 -9.10
CA PHE A 135 29.27 -8.18 -9.57
C PHE A 135 30.21 -6.98 -9.43
N PHE A 136 30.90 -6.81 -8.29
CA PHE A 136 31.83 -5.70 -8.09
C PHE A 136 33.03 -5.74 -9.04
N PHE A 137 33.55 -6.92 -9.37
CA PHE A 137 34.71 -7.05 -10.28
C PHE A 137 34.34 -7.04 -11.76
N THR A 138 33.10 -7.40 -12.10
CA THR A 138 32.64 -7.51 -13.50
C THR A 138 31.90 -6.27 -13.96
N SER A 139 31.14 -5.64 -13.06
CA SER A 139 30.20 -4.61 -13.48
C SER A 139 30.94 -3.34 -13.89
N SER A 140 30.59 -2.82 -15.06
CA SER A 140 31.15 -1.60 -15.63
C SER A 140 30.64 -0.32 -14.94
N LEU A 141 30.01 -0.40 -13.77
CA LEU A 141 29.45 0.78 -13.07
C LEU A 141 30.49 1.87 -12.81
N PHE A 142 31.74 1.51 -12.50
CA PHE A 142 32.82 2.50 -12.31
C PHE A 142 33.25 3.19 -13.61
N TYR A 143 32.99 2.55 -14.76
CA TYR A 143 33.24 3.14 -16.06
C TYR A 143 32.02 3.93 -16.57
N ILE A 144 30.81 3.42 -16.32
CA ILE A 144 29.54 4.08 -16.68
C ILE A 144 29.37 5.37 -15.88
N PHE A 145 29.64 5.34 -14.59
CA PHE A 145 29.57 6.50 -13.74
C PHE A 145 30.95 7.17 -13.67
N ASN A 146 31.07 8.35 -14.29
CA ASN A 146 32.28 9.19 -14.24
C ASN A 146 32.71 9.58 -12.81
N TYR A 147 31.87 9.32 -11.79
CA TYR A 147 32.13 9.61 -10.39
C TYR A 147 32.11 8.33 -9.53
N VAL A 148 33.21 8.09 -8.83
CA VAL A 148 33.38 6.94 -7.92
C VAL A 148 32.28 6.89 -6.84
N SER A 149 31.90 8.04 -6.27
CA SER A 149 30.86 8.11 -5.24
C SER A 149 29.51 7.59 -5.75
N LEU A 150 29.17 7.87 -7.01
CA LEU A 150 27.93 7.42 -7.62
C LEU A 150 27.98 5.93 -7.95
N ALA A 151 29.13 5.43 -8.43
CA ALA A 151 29.36 4.00 -8.63
C ALA A 151 29.25 3.21 -7.32
N LEU A 152 29.80 3.74 -6.21
CA LEU A 152 29.68 3.14 -4.88
C LEU A 152 28.23 3.15 -4.37
N LEU A 153 27.48 4.23 -4.58
CA LEU A 153 26.08 4.30 -4.18
C LEU A 153 25.21 3.32 -4.98
N ALA A 154 25.44 3.22 -6.29
CA ALA A 154 24.76 2.27 -7.15
C ALA A 154 25.08 0.82 -6.78
N SER A 155 26.35 0.53 -6.51
CA SER A 155 26.81 -0.81 -6.11
C SER A 155 26.27 -1.19 -4.73
N PHE A 156 26.18 -0.24 -3.79
CA PHE A 156 25.53 -0.43 -2.49
C PHE A 156 24.03 -0.69 -2.62
N THR A 157 23.34 0.02 -3.53
CA THR A 157 21.91 -0.21 -3.81
C THR A 157 21.68 -1.62 -4.35
N CYS A 158 22.56 -2.09 -5.25
CA CYS A 158 22.53 -3.46 -5.77
C CYS A 158 22.80 -4.49 -4.66
N ALA A 159 23.78 -4.23 -3.79
CA ALA A 159 24.09 -5.09 -2.65
C ALA A 159 22.91 -5.20 -1.67
N MET A 160 22.22 -4.08 -1.41
CA MET A 160 21.02 -4.08 -0.57
C MET A 160 19.88 -4.89 -1.20
N ALA A 161 19.67 -4.79 -2.52
CA ALA A 161 18.69 -5.61 -3.21
C ALA A 161 19.03 -7.11 -3.15
N ASN A 162 20.29 -7.47 -3.38
CA ASN A 162 20.78 -8.85 -3.28
C ASN A 162 20.62 -9.39 -1.84
N PHE A 163 20.89 -8.57 -0.83
CA PHE A 163 20.64 -8.90 0.56
C PHE A 163 19.15 -9.15 0.85
N LEU A 164 18.24 -8.29 0.35
CA LEU A 164 16.79 -8.49 0.51
C LEU A 164 16.29 -9.75 -0.19
N ILE A 165 16.87 -10.13 -1.34
CA ILE A 165 16.62 -11.43 -1.98
C ILE A 165 17.05 -12.58 -1.05
N GLY A 166 18.22 -12.48 -0.42
CA GLY A 166 18.67 -13.45 0.59
C GLY A 166 17.74 -13.56 1.80
N VAL A 167 17.24 -12.43 2.30
CA VAL A 167 16.23 -12.40 3.38
C VAL A 167 14.94 -13.09 2.93
N TRP A 168 14.48 -12.82 1.70
CA TRP A 168 13.28 -13.45 1.15
C TRP A 168 13.42 -14.96 0.97
N VAL A 169 14.58 -15.43 0.51
CA VAL A 169 14.87 -16.87 0.41
C VAL A 169 14.99 -17.51 1.79
N SER A 170 15.55 -16.81 2.78
CA SER A 170 15.66 -17.30 4.16
C SER A 170 14.29 -17.65 4.75
N LEU A 171 13.26 -16.84 4.47
CA LEU A 171 11.90 -17.11 4.92
C LEU A 171 11.27 -18.39 4.33
N GLN A 172 11.83 -18.94 3.25
CA GLN A 172 11.31 -20.18 2.63
C GLN A 172 11.74 -21.44 3.39
N PHE A 173 12.80 -21.37 4.21
CA PHE A 173 13.30 -22.52 4.96
C PHE A 173 12.43 -22.79 6.19
N LYS A 174 11.59 -23.83 6.15
CA LYS A 174 10.74 -24.22 7.30
C LYS A 174 11.51 -24.45 8.61
N TRP A 175 12.76 -24.92 8.51
CA TRP A 175 13.61 -25.11 9.69
C TRP A 175 13.85 -23.80 10.46
N ILE A 176 14.10 -22.68 9.77
CA ILE A 176 14.34 -21.39 10.45
C ILE A 176 13.07 -20.87 11.13
N GLN A 177 11.90 -21.17 10.56
CA GLN A 177 10.61 -20.77 11.13
C GLN A 177 10.28 -21.48 12.44
N ILE A 178 10.74 -22.73 12.58
CA ILE A 178 10.50 -23.54 13.78
C ILE A 178 11.53 -23.19 14.86
N GLU A 179 12.81 -23.10 14.48
CA GLU A 179 13.91 -22.89 15.43
C GLU A 179 13.98 -21.44 15.93
N TYR A 180 13.75 -20.46 15.04
CA TYR A 180 13.94 -19.03 15.32
C TYR A 180 12.72 -18.17 14.92
N PRO A 181 11.55 -18.34 15.55
CA PRO A 181 10.32 -17.65 15.16
C PRO A 181 10.39 -16.13 15.31
N THR A 182 11.17 -15.62 16.28
CA THR A 182 11.37 -14.17 16.46
C THR A 182 12.16 -13.55 15.33
N ILE A 183 13.18 -14.25 14.82
CA ILE A 183 13.99 -13.81 13.67
C ILE A 183 13.12 -13.79 12.41
N VAL A 184 12.26 -14.77 12.21
CA VAL A 184 11.35 -14.81 11.05
C VAL A 184 10.43 -13.59 11.01
N LEU A 185 9.91 -13.15 12.16
CA LEU A 185 9.10 -11.93 12.23
C LEU A 185 9.89 -10.66 11.93
N THR A 186 11.15 -10.57 12.40
CA THR A 186 11.99 -9.40 12.10
C THR A 186 12.39 -9.38 10.63
N LEU A 187 12.66 -10.54 10.01
CA LEU A 187 12.92 -10.67 8.58
C LEU A 187 11.68 -10.30 7.73
N GLU A 188 10.47 -10.71 8.14
CA GLU A 188 9.23 -10.28 7.48
C GLU A 188 9.06 -8.75 7.55
N ARG A 189 9.23 -8.15 8.73
CA ARG A 189 9.17 -6.69 8.91
C ARG A 189 10.25 -5.97 8.09
N LEU A 190 11.47 -6.51 8.06
CA LEU A 190 12.58 -5.96 7.29
C LEU A 190 12.28 -5.93 5.79
N LEU A 191 11.72 -7.01 5.24
CA LEU A 191 11.29 -7.03 3.83
C LEU A 191 10.23 -5.97 3.56
N PHE A 192 9.18 -5.93 4.38
CA PHE A 192 8.12 -4.95 4.17
C PHE A 192 8.61 -3.50 4.31
N ALA A 193 9.59 -3.24 5.16
CA ALA A 193 10.15 -1.90 5.37
C ALA A 193 11.13 -1.48 4.26
N CYS A 194 11.95 -2.40 3.76
CA CYS A 194 13.06 -2.04 2.86
C CYS A 194 12.78 -2.28 1.38
N VAL A 195 11.98 -3.31 1.04
CA VAL A 195 11.63 -3.63 -0.36
C VAL A 195 11.01 -2.45 -1.11
N PRO A 196 10.00 -1.71 -0.61
CA PRO A 196 9.41 -0.61 -1.35
C PRO A 196 10.41 0.50 -1.71
N LEU A 197 11.44 0.72 -0.87
CA LEU A 197 12.45 1.77 -1.08
C LEU A 197 13.48 1.34 -2.14
N ILE A 198 13.99 0.11 -2.02
CA ILE A 198 15.02 -0.40 -2.92
C ILE A 198 14.43 -0.78 -4.28
N ALA A 199 13.25 -1.41 -4.30
CA ALA A 199 12.61 -1.82 -5.53
C ALA A 199 12.16 -0.62 -6.38
N SER A 200 11.65 0.46 -5.77
CA SER A 200 11.30 1.67 -6.53
C SER A 200 12.52 2.29 -7.20
N ALA A 201 13.64 2.38 -6.49
CA ALA A 201 14.90 2.89 -7.05
C ALA A 201 15.40 2.04 -8.22
N ILE A 202 15.40 0.71 -8.09
CA ILE A 202 15.85 -0.20 -9.16
C ILE A 202 14.90 -0.18 -10.36
N PHE A 203 13.59 -0.16 -10.14
CA PHE A 203 12.60 -0.08 -11.23
C PHE A 203 12.72 1.24 -11.98
N THR A 204 12.91 2.35 -11.26
CA THR A 204 13.19 3.64 -11.89
C THR A 204 14.48 3.60 -12.69
N TRP A 205 15.56 3.03 -12.14
CA TRP A 205 16.83 2.90 -12.87
C TRP A 205 16.64 2.10 -14.17
N ALA A 206 16.01 0.92 -14.10
CA ALA A 206 15.73 0.10 -15.27
C ALA A 206 14.88 0.82 -16.33
N THR A 207 13.85 1.55 -15.89
CA THR A 207 12.97 2.31 -16.79
C THR A 207 13.70 3.48 -17.44
N VAL A 208 14.52 4.19 -16.66
CA VAL A 208 15.34 5.30 -17.16
C VAL A 208 16.38 4.81 -18.16
N SER A 209 16.98 3.64 -17.96
CA SER A 209 17.91 3.08 -18.95
C SER A 209 17.23 2.74 -20.27
N ALA A 210 15.92 2.43 -20.27
CA ALA A 210 15.17 2.09 -21.47
C ALA A 210 14.56 3.31 -22.18
N VAL A 211 13.98 4.25 -21.43
CA VAL A 211 13.14 5.35 -21.96
C VAL A 211 13.79 6.73 -21.82
N GLY A 212 14.85 6.85 -21.02
CA GLY A 212 15.60 8.09 -20.79
C GLY A 212 15.15 8.90 -19.56
N MET A 213 15.92 9.95 -19.26
CA MET A 213 15.84 10.72 -18.00
C MET A 213 14.72 11.77 -17.92
N ILE A 214 14.14 12.17 -19.06
CA ILE A 214 13.25 13.35 -19.15
C ILE A 214 12.07 13.25 -18.17
N ASN A 215 11.41 12.09 -18.12
CA ASN A 215 10.24 11.87 -17.25
C ASN A 215 10.55 10.98 -16.02
N ALA A 216 11.82 10.85 -15.65
CA ALA A 216 12.27 9.90 -14.64
C ALA A 216 11.57 10.06 -13.28
N ALA A 217 11.33 11.30 -12.86
CA ALA A 217 10.63 11.59 -11.59
C ALA A 217 9.18 11.11 -11.58
N TYR A 218 8.50 11.16 -12.72
CA TYR A 218 7.14 10.65 -12.86
C TYR A 218 7.10 9.11 -12.82
N TYR A 219 8.08 8.43 -13.40
CA TYR A 219 8.19 6.96 -13.26
C TYR A 219 8.42 6.55 -11.81
N LEU A 220 9.35 7.23 -11.11
CA LEU A 220 9.60 7.01 -9.69
C LEU A 220 8.35 7.24 -8.83
N MET A 221 7.60 8.30 -9.12
CA MET A 221 6.32 8.59 -8.46
C MET A 221 5.35 7.41 -8.60
N VAL A 222 5.16 6.89 -9.82
CA VAL A 222 4.25 5.77 -10.08
C VAL A 222 4.69 4.51 -9.34
N PHE A 223 5.97 4.14 -9.39
CA PHE A 223 6.48 2.97 -8.67
C PHE A 223 6.35 3.14 -7.15
N ASN A 224 6.63 4.31 -6.61
CA ASN A 224 6.41 4.61 -5.19
C ASN A 224 4.94 4.46 -4.81
N CYS A 225 3.98 4.93 -5.62
CA CYS A 225 2.55 4.73 -5.36
C CYS A 225 2.17 3.24 -5.34
N ILE A 226 2.62 2.47 -6.34
CA ILE A 226 2.34 1.02 -6.44
C ILE A 226 2.92 0.29 -5.22
N PHE A 227 4.18 0.52 -4.88
CA PHE A 227 4.82 -0.17 -3.75
C PHE A 227 4.28 0.30 -2.41
N TYR A 228 3.92 1.58 -2.25
CA TYR A 228 3.24 2.05 -1.05
C TYR A 228 1.92 1.30 -0.84
N TRP A 229 1.13 1.10 -1.90
CA TRP A 229 -0.10 0.32 -1.82
C TRP A 229 0.12 -1.14 -1.41
N LEU A 230 1.14 -1.76 -1.98
CA LEU A 230 1.43 -3.17 -1.73
C LEU A 230 1.93 -3.39 -0.31
N TYR A 231 2.81 -2.53 0.19
CA TYR A 231 3.56 -2.77 1.43
C TYR A 231 3.15 -1.89 2.63
N SER A 232 2.80 -0.61 2.43
CA SER A 232 2.63 0.35 3.53
C SER A 232 1.27 0.32 4.22
N ILE A 233 0.25 -0.28 3.58
CA ILE A 233 -1.09 -0.44 4.18
C ILE A 233 -0.97 -1.41 5.37
N PRO A 234 -1.62 -1.13 6.52
CA PRO A 234 -1.53 -1.98 7.71
C PRO A 234 -1.95 -3.41 7.38
N ARG A 235 -1.05 -4.35 7.65
CA ARG A 235 -1.20 -5.78 7.33
C ARG A 235 -0.75 -6.63 8.50
N ILE A 236 -1.50 -7.68 8.75
CA ILE A 236 -1.25 -8.64 9.82
C ILE A 236 -0.06 -9.52 9.40
N SER A 237 0.84 -9.82 10.34
CA SER A 237 1.99 -10.70 10.09
C SER A 237 1.56 -12.12 9.70
N SER A 238 2.30 -12.75 8.79
CA SER A 238 2.04 -14.13 8.33
C SER A 238 2.27 -15.18 9.43
N PHE A 239 3.15 -14.87 10.39
CA PHE A 239 3.65 -15.84 11.36
C PHE A 239 3.13 -15.60 12.79
N LYS A 240 2.35 -14.53 13.01
CA LYS A 240 1.60 -14.33 14.26
C LYS A 240 0.31 -15.14 14.21
N LEU A 241 0.02 -15.86 15.30
CA LEU A 241 -1.21 -16.64 15.41
C LEU A 241 -2.40 -15.70 15.17
N LYS A 242 -3.25 -16.04 14.19
CA LYS A 242 -4.61 -15.49 14.11
C LYS A 242 -5.28 -15.97 15.38
N GLN A 243 -5.29 -15.15 16.42
CA GLN A 243 -5.97 -15.49 17.65
C GLN A 243 -7.46 -15.49 17.28
N GLU A 244 -8.00 -16.66 16.97
CA GLU A 244 -9.43 -16.96 16.74
C GLU A 244 -10.29 -16.69 17.98
N VAL A 245 -9.74 -16.01 18.99
CA VAL A 245 -10.53 -15.42 20.06
C VAL A 245 -11.09 -14.14 19.49
N SER A 246 -12.28 -14.26 18.88
CA SER A 246 -13.29 -13.20 18.70
C SER A 246 -12.81 -11.89 19.33
N PHE A 247 -12.24 -10.99 18.52
CA PHE A 247 -11.82 -9.66 18.95
C PHE A 247 -12.98 -9.06 19.73
N HIS A 248 -12.88 -9.01 21.06
CA HIS A 248 -13.91 -8.42 21.90
C HIS A 248 -13.87 -6.91 21.63
N GLY A 249 -14.70 -6.45 20.69
CA GLY A 249 -14.73 -5.07 20.20
C GLY A 249 -14.21 -4.86 18.77
N GLY A 250 -13.76 -5.89 18.05
CA GLY A 250 -13.38 -5.76 16.63
C GLY A 250 -12.07 -5.00 16.32
N GLU A 251 -11.35 -4.52 17.33
CA GLU A 251 -10.07 -3.83 17.16
C GLU A 251 -8.89 -4.81 17.19
N VAL A 252 -8.10 -4.79 16.11
CA VAL A 252 -6.90 -5.60 15.94
C VAL A 252 -5.75 -4.93 16.74
N PRO A 253 -5.05 -5.65 17.64
CA PRO A 253 -3.94 -5.09 18.41
C PRO A 253 -2.84 -4.54 17.50
N GLU A 254 -2.32 -3.35 17.81
CA GLU A 254 -1.29 -2.66 17.02
C GLU A 254 -0.01 -3.50 16.87
N ASP A 255 0.29 -4.35 17.85
CA ASP A 255 1.42 -5.26 17.81
C ASP A 255 1.29 -6.33 16.73
N SER A 256 0.11 -6.59 16.18
CA SER A 256 -0.09 -7.64 15.16
C SER A 256 0.31 -7.21 13.75
N PHE A 257 0.47 -5.91 13.51
CA PHE A 257 0.88 -5.39 12.21
C PHE A 257 2.36 -5.66 11.92
N ILE A 258 2.68 -5.84 10.64
CA ILE A 258 4.07 -6.06 10.18
C ILE A 258 4.89 -4.78 10.34
N LEU A 259 4.32 -3.64 9.95
CA LEU A 259 4.98 -2.33 9.99
C LEU A 259 4.59 -1.56 11.24
N GLY A 260 5.56 -0.86 11.82
CA GLY A 260 5.33 0.09 12.90
C GLY A 260 5.04 1.51 12.36
N GLN A 261 4.93 2.45 13.30
CA GLN A 261 4.70 3.86 13.02
C GLN A 261 5.89 4.49 12.29
N LEU A 262 7.12 4.15 12.69
CA LEU A 262 8.34 4.70 12.10
C LEU A 262 8.46 4.31 10.62
N GLU A 263 8.30 3.03 10.29
CA GLU A 263 8.39 2.58 8.89
C GLU A 263 7.27 3.19 8.05
N SER A 264 6.06 3.27 8.59
CA SER A 264 4.92 3.90 7.89
C SER A 264 5.15 5.38 7.64
N CYS A 265 5.82 6.08 8.56
CA CYS A 265 6.26 7.46 8.39
C CYS A 265 7.32 7.57 7.29
N VAL A 266 8.37 6.74 7.33
CA VAL A 266 9.42 6.73 6.31
C VAL A 266 8.85 6.45 4.92
N HIS A 267 7.95 5.46 4.78
CA HIS A 267 7.29 5.18 3.50
C HIS A 267 6.44 6.35 3.00
N THR A 268 5.80 7.06 3.92
CA THR A 268 5.00 8.26 3.61
C THR A 268 5.89 9.40 3.13
N LEU A 269 7.00 9.65 3.82
CA LEU A 269 7.97 10.65 3.41
C LEU A 269 8.59 10.30 2.05
N ASN A 270 8.94 9.02 1.83
CA ASN A 270 9.45 8.56 0.55
C ASN A 270 8.41 8.72 -0.57
N LEU A 271 7.14 8.38 -0.33
CA LEU A 271 6.09 8.53 -1.31
C LEU A 271 5.92 9.99 -1.77
N VAL A 272 5.89 10.93 -0.82
CA VAL A 272 5.53 12.34 -1.08
C VAL A 272 6.74 13.17 -1.51
N PHE A 273 7.89 13.02 -0.87
CA PHE A 273 9.04 13.91 -1.10
C PHE A 273 10.07 13.35 -2.06
N PHE A 274 10.26 12.03 -2.14
CA PHE A 274 11.36 11.47 -2.92
C PHE A 274 11.25 11.77 -4.43
N PRO A 275 10.08 11.62 -5.09
CA PRO A 275 9.93 12.00 -6.50
C PRO A 275 10.20 13.48 -6.76
N LEU A 276 9.73 14.35 -5.84
CA LEU A 276 9.94 15.80 -5.91
C LEU A 276 11.44 16.15 -5.80
N LEU A 277 12.11 15.65 -4.77
CA LEU A 277 13.55 15.89 -4.57
C LEU A 277 14.38 15.35 -5.72
N PHE A 278 14.01 14.19 -6.26
CA PHE A 278 14.67 13.62 -7.43
C PHE A 278 14.47 14.49 -8.68
N HIS A 279 13.27 15.06 -8.89
CA HIS A 279 13.06 16.01 -9.99
C HIS A 279 13.88 17.29 -9.80
N ILE A 280 13.89 17.84 -8.59
CA ILE A 280 14.68 19.03 -8.26
C ILE A 280 16.16 18.76 -8.52
N GLY A 281 16.69 17.63 -8.05
CA GLY A 281 18.10 17.27 -8.24
C GLY A 281 18.47 17.02 -9.70
N SER A 282 17.58 16.38 -10.48
CA SER A 282 17.84 16.07 -11.90
C SER A 282 17.66 17.25 -12.84
N HIS A 283 16.75 18.19 -12.53
CA HIS A 283 16.37 19.28 -13.43
C HIS A 283 16.60 20.68 -12.81
N TYR A 284 17.52 20.82 -11.84
CA TYR A 284 17.71 22.03 -11.04
C TYR A 284 17.86 23.34 -11.84
N LEU A 285 18.46 23.27 -13.03
CA LEU A 285 18.67 24.43 -13.90
C LEU A 285 17.38 24.95 -14.56
N ILE A 286 16.34 24.13 -14.67
CA ILE A 286 15.14 24.40 -15.48
C ILE A 286 13.90 24.66 -14.60
N ILE A 287 14.00 24.43 -13.27
CA ILE A 287 12.87 24.48 -12.33
C ILE A 287 12.03 25.77 -12.41
N PHE A 288 12.69 26.92 -12.50
CA PHE A 288 12.03 28.23 -12.53
C PHE A 288 12.03 28.88 -13.92
N SER A 289 12.33 28.11 -14.97
CA SER A 289 12.38 28.62 -16.34
C SER A 289 10.98 28.94 -16.90
N SER A 290 9.94 28.22 -16.46
CA SER A 290 8.59 28.35 -16.98
C SER A 290 7.54 27.99 -15.92
N GLY A 291 6.32 28.52 -16.07
CA GLY A 291 5.19 28.14 -15.23
C GLY A 291 4.87 26.64 -15.29
N ALA A 292 5.15 25.96 -16.41
CA ALA A 292 4.97 24.52 -16.55
C ALA A 292 5.95 23.71 -15.69
N ALA A 293 7.21 24.16 -15.57
CA ALA A 293 8.20 23.52 -14.69
C ALA A 293 7.83 23.66 -13.20
N VAL A 294 7.24 24.80 -12.82
CA VAL A 294 6.68 24.99 -11.47
C VAL A 294 5.47 24.10 -11.24
N CYS A 295 4.60 23.93 -12.24
CA CYS A 295 3.49 22.99 -12.16
C CYS A 295 3.97 21.53 -11.97
N ASP A 296 5.08 21.14 -12.59
CA ASP A 296 5.65 19.80 -12.42
C ASP A 296 6.06 19.51 -10.97
N LEU A 297 6.62 20.49 -10.25
CA LEU A 297 6.90 20.36 -8.82
C LEU A 297 5.62 20.12 -8.01
N PHE A 298 4.58 20.91 -8.28
CA PHE A 298 3.31 20.76 -7.57
C PHE A 298 2.64 19.42 -7.88
N LEU A 299 2.65 18.97 -9.13
CA LEU A 299 2.09 17.66 -9.51
C LEU A 299 2.84 16.52 -8.83
N LEU A 300 4.17 16.55 -8.81
CA LEU A 300 4.99 15.50 -8.19
C LEU A 300 4.81 15.41 -6.67
N PHE A 301 4.38 16.49 -6.00
CA PHE A 301 4.06 16.47 -4.57
C PHE A 301 2.59 16.13 -4.30
N PHE A 302 1.66 16.80 -4.98
CA PHE A 302 0.24 16.70 -4.68
C PHE A 302 -0.42 15.44 -5.25
N ILE A 303 0.10 14.83 -6.33
CA ILE A 303 -0.43 13.55 -6.82
C ILE A 303 -0.18 12.42 -5.81
N PRO A 304 1.06 12.17 -5.32
CA PRO A 304 1.29 11.16 -4.28
C PRO A 304 0.54 11.46 -2.99
N PHE A 305 0.41 12.74 -2.64
CA PHE A 305 -0.34 13.15 -1.47
C PHE A 305 -1.84 12.83 -1.61
N LEU A 306 -2.47 13.15 -2.75
CA LEU A 306 -3.85 12.73 -3.05
C LEU A 306 -4.01 11.22 -3.02
N PHE A 307 -3.05 10.49 -3.62
CA PHE A 307 -3.04 9.04 -3.59
C PHE A 307 -2.99 8.49 -2.15
N GLN A 308 -2.16 9.06 -1.28
CA GLN A 308 -2.08 8.68 0.12
C GLN A 308 -3.37 8.97 0.88
N LEU A 309 -3.99 10.13 0.63
CA LEU A 309 -5.28 10.49 1.22
C LEU A 309 -6.40 9.56 0.75
N TYR A 310 -6.39 9.11 -0.51
CA TYR A 310 -7.29 8.05 -0.97
C TYR A 310 -6.99 6.70 -0.31
N ALA A 311 -5.71 6.30 -0.25
CA ALA A 311 -5.29 5.08 0.41
C ALA A 311 -5.64 5.04 1.91
N SER A 312 -5.85 6.21 2.54
CA SER A 312 -6.31 6.29 3.92
C SER A 312 -7.67 5.65 4.16
N THR A 313 -8.52 5.56 3.12
CA THR A 313 -9.79 4.80 3.17
C THR A 313 -9.58 3.32 3.50
N ARG A 314 -8.39 2.79 3.20
CA ARG A 314 -7.99 1.41 3.49
C ARG A 314 -7.04 1.31 4.69
N GLY A 315 -6.93 2.37 5.49
CA GLY A 315 -6.07 2.40 6.68
C GLY A 315 -4.67 2.97 6.45
N ALA A 316 -4.36 3.59 5.31
CA ALA A 316 -3.16 4.44 5.25
C ALA A 316 -3.31 5.63 6.23
N LEU A 317 -2.21 6.11 6.83
CA LEU A 317 -2.20 7.06 7.96
C LEU A 317 -2.76 6.53 9.31
N TRP A 318 -2.96 5.22 9.47
CA TRP A 318 -3.33 4.63 10.77
C TRP A 318 -2.38 5.05 11.92
N TRP A 319 -1.12 5.33 11.59
CA TRP A 319 -0.08 5.74 12.53
C TRP A 319 -0.16 7.21 12.95
N VAL A 320 -0.93 8.06 12.27
CA VAL A 320 -0.98 9.52 12.51
C VAL A 320 -1.98 9.89 13.60
N THR A 321 -3.18 9.33 13.55
CA THR A 321 -4.20 9.55 14.58
C THR A 321 -5.12 8.34 14.67
N LYS A 322 -5.48 7.96 15.90
CA LYS A 322 -6.47 6.92 16.17
C LYS A 322 -7.92 7.43 16.04
N ASN A 323 -8.10 8.75 16.04
CA ASN A 323 -9.43 9.37 15.97
C ASN A 323 -9.94 9.39 14.53
N GLU A 324 -10.94 8.55 14.22
CA GLU A 324 -11.53 8.48 12.87
C GLU A 324 -12.10 9.82 12.39
N HIS A 325 -12.68 10.62 13.29
CA HIS A 325 -13.23 11.94 12.96
C HIS A 325 -12.14 12.92 12.53
N GLN A 326 -10.99 12.93 13.22
CA GLN A 326 -9.86 13.79 12.86
C GLN A 326 -9.25 13.35 11.54
N LEU A 327 -9.09 12.03 11.33
CA LEU A 327 -8.56 11.49 10.07
C LEU A 327 -9.48 11.81 8.88
N ARG A 328 -10.80 11.73 9.08
CA ARG A 328 -11.78 12.12 8.06
C ARG A 328 -11.70 13.62 7.72
N SER A 329 -11.54 14.48 8.73
CA SER A 329 -11.39 15.92 8.54
C SER A 329 -10.10 16.25 7.78
N ILE A 330 -8.96 15.70 8.21
CA ILE A 330 -7.65 15.85 7.54
C ILE A 330 -7.77 15.41 6.08
N ARG A 331 -8.37 14.25 5.82
CA ARG A 331 -8.56 13.73 4.46
C ARG A 331 -9.39 14.67 3.59
N PHE A 332 -10.51 15.16 4.12
CA PHE A 332 -11.42 15.99 3.34
C PHE A 332 -10.79 17.35 3.01
N VAL A 333 -10.26 18.04 4.02
CA VAL A 333 -9.67 19.38 3.85
C VAL A 333 -8.43 19.32 2.97
N ASN A 334 -7.47 18.46 3.31
CA ASN A 334 -6.23 18.36 2.55
C ASN A 334 -6.45 17.76 1.15
N GLY A 335 -7.43 16.85 1.02
CA GLY A 335 -7.81 16.27 -0.26
C GLY A 335 -8.42 17.30 -1.19
N ALA A 336 -9.30 18.17 -0.69
CA ALA A 336 -9.87 19.26 -1.48
C ALA A 336 -8.79 20.24 -1.96
N VAL A 337 -7.89 20.67 -1.07
CA VAL A 337 -6.77 21.58 -1.43
C VAL A 337 -5.87 20.93 -2.48
N ALA A 338 -5.45 19.69 -2.25
CA ALA A 338 -4.57 18.98 -3.17
C ALA A 338 -5.21 18.75 -4.54
N LEU A 339 -6.53 18.48 -4.58
CA LEU A 339 -7.29 18.29 -5.81
C LEU A 339 -7.37 19.59 -6.61
N VAL A 340 -7.64 20.73 -5.96
CA VAL A 340 -7.61 22.05 -6.61
C VAL A 340 -6.25 22.31 -7.24
N VAL A 341 -5.16 22.12 -6.48
CA VAL A 341 -3.81 22.38 -7.00
C VAL A 341 -3.47 21.48 -8.18
N VAL A 342 -3.76 20.17 -8.10
CA VAL A 342 -3.50 19.23 -9.20
C VAL A 342 -4.30 19.60 -10.44
N VAL A 343 -5.58 19.95 -10.29
CA VAL A 343 -6.43 20.36 -11.41
C VAL A 343 -5.88 21.61 -12.09
N VAL A 344 -5.54 22.66 -11.33
CA VAL A 344 -4.97 23.90 -11.88
C VAL A 344 -3.64 23.62 -12.60
N CYS A 345 -2.77 22.79 -12.04
CA CYS A 345 -1.51 22.43 -12.68
C CYS A 345 -1.72 21.64 -13.99
N LEU A 346 -2.70 20.73 -14.02
CA LEU A 346 -3.07 20.00 -15.24
C LEU A 346 -3.72 20.92 -16.28
N GLU A 347 -4.51 21.91 -15.87
CA GLU A 347 -5.08 22.90 -16.78
C GLU A 347 -3.97 23.69 -17.50
N VAL A 348 -3.01 24.22 -16.75
CA VAL A 348 -1.90 24.99 -17.33
C VAL A 348 -1.05 24.12 -18.26
N ARG A 349 -0.65 22.92 -17.80
CA ARG A 349 0.31 22.06 -18.52
C ARG A 349 -0.30 21.25 -19.66
N VAL A 350 -1.53 20.76 -19.48
CA VAL A 350 -2.16 19.85 -20.45
C VAL A 350 -3.17 20.63 -21.28
N VAL A 351 -4.16 21.25 -20.63
CA VAL A 351 -5.31 21.83 -21.35
C VAL A 351 -4.89 23.05 -22.17
N PHE A 352 -4.30 24.07 -21.55
CA PHE A 352 -3.97 25.30 -22.25
C PHE A 352 -2.71 25.17 -23.11
N HIS A 353 -1.68 24.50 -22.61
CA HIS A 353 -0.44 24.33 -23.37
C HIS A 353 -0.59 23.37 -24.56
N SER A 354 -1.25 22.21 -24.37
CA SER A 354 -1.31 21.17 -25.42
C SER A 354 -2.62 21.19 -26.20
N PHE A 355 -3.74 21.47 -25.54
CA PHE A 355 -5.08 21.45 -26.16
C PHE A 355 -5.69 22.83 -26.43
N GLY A 356 -4.96 23.92 -26.17
CA GLY A 356 -5.48 25.29 -26.31
C GLY A 356 -6.03 25.60 -27.71
N ARG A 357 -5.50 24.96 -28.75
CA ARG A 357 -5.95 25.11 -30.14
C ARG A 357 -7.34 24.51 -30.42
N TYR A 358 -7.81 23.59 -29.58
CA TYR A 358 -9.11 22.93 -29.75
C TYR A 358 -10.23 23.61 -28.96
N ILE A 359 -9.90 24.65 -28.19
CA ILE A 359 -10.89 25.41 -27.42
C ILE A 359 -11.52 26.45 -28.33
N HIS A 360 -12.82 26.32 -28.57
CA HIS A 360 -13.56 27.20 -29.50
C HIS A 360 -14.01 28.52 -28.85
N VAL A 361 -13.93 28.63 -27.53
CA VAL A 361 -14.38 29.79 -26.77
C VAL A 361 -13.26 30.84 -26.69
N PRO A 362 -13.54 32.14 -26.97
CA PRO A 362 -12.54 33.19 -26.85
C PRO A 362 -12.17 33.48 -25.37
N PRO A 363 -10.92 33.92 -25.09
CA PRO A 363 -10.56 34.46 -23.79
C PRO A 363 -11.40 35.68 -23.39
N PRO A 364 -11.76 35.87 -22.11
CA PRO A 364 -11.34 35.13 -20.91
C PRO A 364 -12.27 33.96 -20.50
N LEU A 365 -13.38 33.75 -21.21
CA LEU A 365 -14.40 32.75 -20.85
C LEU A 365 -13.90 31.32 -20.98
N ASN A 366 -12.91 31.07 -21.85
CA ASN A 366 -12.25 29.79 -21.96
C ASN A 366 -11.65 29.31 -20.64
N TYR A 367 -10.96 30.18 -19.89
CA TYR A 367 -10.35 29.85 -18.61
C TYR A 367 -11.41 29.43 -17.60
N LEU A 368 -12.45 30.24 -17.45
CA LEU A 368 -13.52 29.98 -16.50
C LEU A 368 -14.26 28.67 -16.80
N LEU A 369 -14.65 28.43 -18.05
CA LEU A 369 -15.41 27.23 -18.42
C LEU A 369 -14.58 25.95 -18.32
N VAL A 370 -13.30 26.00 -18.70
CA VAL A 370 -12.36 24.88 -18.52
C VAL A 370 -12.21 24.57 -17.03
N THR A 371 -11.97 25.58 -16.20
CA THR A 371 -11.80 25.37 -14.76
C THR A 371 -13.06 24.83 -14.09
N ILE A 372 -14.26 25.33 -14.44
CA ILE A 372 -15.52 24.76 -13.95
C ILE A 372 -15.64 23.29 -14.34
N THR A 373 -15.30 22.96 -15.59
CA THR A 373 -15.43 21.59 -16.11
C THR A 373 -14.46 20.64 -15.41
N MET A 374 -13.18 21.00 -15.33
CA MET A 374 -12.12 20.17 -14.77
C MET A 374 -12.27 20.04 -13.25
N LEU A 375 -12.47 21.14 -12.54
CA LEU A 375 -12.62 21.13 -11.09
C LEU A 375 -13.92 20.43 -10.68
N GLY A 376 -15.03 20.71 -11.37
CA GLY A 376 -16.30 20.05 -11.09
C GLY A 376 -16.25 18.54 -11.36
N GLY A 377 -15.60 18.11 -12.44
CA GLY A 377 -15.36 16.69 -12.71
C GLY A 377 -14.48 16.02 -11.65
N ALA A 378 -13.41 16.69 -11.21
CA ALA A 378 -12.51 16.18 -10.18
C ALA A 378 -13.22 16.09 -8.81
N VAL A 379 -14.00 17.10 -8.42
CA VAL A 379 -14.82 17.07 -7.20
C VAL A 379 -15.84 15.93 -7.25
N ALA A 380 -16.48 15.71 -8.39
CA ALA A 380 -17.40 14.59 -8.57
C ALA A 380 -16.70 13.23 -8.38
N ALA A 381 -15.51 13.05 -8.98
CA ALA A 381 -14.72 11.84 -8.80
C ALA A 381 -14.24 11.66 -7.34
N GLY A 382 -13.80 12.74 -6.68
CA GLY A 382 -13.34 12.72 -5.30
C GLY A 382 -14.46 12.38 -4.30
N THR A 383 -15.63 12.99 -4.46
CA THR A 383 -16.80 12.70 -3.62
C THR A 383 -17.31 11.27 -3.80
N TYR A 384 -17.27 10.74 -5.03
CA TYR A 384 -17.54 9.32 -5.31
C TYR A 384 -16.51 8.40 -4.63
N ALA A 385 -15.21 8.69 -4.80
CA ALA A 385 -14.14 7.88 -4.22
C ALA A 385 -14.17 7.84 -2.68
N VAL A 386 -14.67 8.89 -2.03
CA VAL A 386 -14.83 8.97 -0.58
C VAL A 386 -16.18 8.41 -0.11
N GLY A 387 -17.10 8.07 -1.02
CA GLY A 387 -18.40 7.50 -0.70
C GLY A 387 -19.38 8.47 -0.07
N MET A 388 -19.28 9.77 -0.38
CA MET A 388 -20.11 10.82 0.23
C MET A 388 -21.51 10.97 -0.41
N VAL A 389 -21.82 10.18 -1.45
CA VAL A 389 -23.11 10.22 -2.14
C VAL A 389 -24.05 9.18 -1.51
N SER A 390 -24.63 9.49 -0.36
CA SER A 390 -25.60 8.62 0.34
C SER A 390 -26.99 9.23 0.47
N ASP A 391 -27.11 10.56 0.46
CA ASP A 391 -28.33 11.25 0.87
C ASP A 391 -29.05 11.92 -0.31
N ALA A 392 -30.38 12.01 -0.26
CA ALA A 392 -31.21 12.59 -1.34
C ALA A 392 -30.88 14.07 -1.64
N PHE A 393 -30.45 14.84 -0.64
CA PHE A 393 -30.01 16.23 -0.84
C PHE A 393 -28.64 16.30 -1.51
N SER A 394 -27.71 15.42 -1.10
CA SER A 394 -26.39 15.30 -1.71
C SER A 394 -26.48 14.86 -3.18
N SER A 395 -27.45 13.99 -3.51
CA SER A 395 -27.66 13.54 -4.88
C SER A 395 -28.25 14.63 -5.78
N LEU A 396 -29.15 15.48 -5.26
CA LEU A 396 -29.70 16.61 -6.02
C LEU A 396 -28.61 17.64 -6.34
N VAL A 397 -27.82 18.06 -5.34
CA VAL A 397 -26.69 18.98 -5.55
C VAL A 397 -25.66 18.40 -6.52
N PHE A 398 -25.36 17.11 -6.40
CA PHE A 398 -24.46 16.40 -7.31
C PHE A 398 -24.99 16.40 -8.74
N THR A 399 -26.30 16.14 -8.94
CA THR A 399 -26.90 16.18 -10.28
C THR A 399 -26.89 17.59 -10.89
N ALA A 400 -27.18 18.63 -10.10
CA ALA A 400 -27.13 20.00 -10.57
C ALA A 400 -25.71 20.42 -10.98
N LEU A 401 -24.71 20.09 -10.16
CA LEU A 401 -23.30 20.32 -10.49
C LEU A 401 -22.88 19.55 -11.75
N ALA A 402 -23.28 18.28 -11.89
CA ALA A 402 -22.97 17.48 -13.06
C ALA A 402 -23.55 18.09 -14.35
N VAL A 403 -24.77 18.63 -14.31
CA VAL A 403 -25.39 19.33 -15.46
C VAL A 403 -24.59 20.60 -15.81
N ILE A 404 -24.23 21.43 -14.82
CA ILE A 404 -23.46 22.65 -15.04
C ILE A 404 -22.08 22.34 -15.63
N VAL A 405 -21.39 21.35 -15.07
CA VAL A 405 -20.07 20.88 -15.52
C VAL A 405 -20.14 20.33 -16.95
N SER A 406 -21.18 19.56 -17.26
CA SER A 406 -21.37 18.96 -18.59
C SER A 406 -21.77 20.01 -19.63
N ALA A 407 -22.57 21.00 -19.25
CA ALA A 407 -22.90 22.15 -20.11
C ALA A 407 -21.66 23.00 -20.38
N ALA A 408 -20.85 23.31 -19.37
CA ALA A 408 -19.60 24.04 -19.52
C ALA A 408 -18.62 23.29 -20.44
N GLY A 409 -18.46 21.98 -20.25
CA GLY A 409 -17.60 21.14 -21.10
C GLY A 409 -18.07 21.09 -22.56
N ALA A 410 -19.38 20.97 -22.80
CA ALA A 410 -19.95 20.98 -24.15
C ALA A 410 -19.67 22.31 -24.88
N VAL A 411 -19.75 23.43 -24.18
CA VAL A 411 -19.44 24.76 -24.73
C VAL A 411 -17.94 24.88 -25.05
N VAL A 412 -17.05 24.39 -24.18
CA VAL A 412 -15.59 24.41 -24.40
C VAL A 412 -15.19 23.64 -25.67
N VAL A 413 -15.80 22.47 -25.88
CA VAL A 413 -15.53 21.60 -27.04
C VAL A 413 -16.16 22.14 -28.34
N GLY A 414 -17.11 23.08 -28.26
CA GLY A 414 -17.78 23.65 -29.43
C GLY A 414 -18.97 22.82 -29.91
N PHE A 415 -19.62 22.06 -29.02
CA PHE A 415 -20.81 21.29 -29.39
C PHE A 415 -21.96 22.23 -29.81
N PRO A 416 -22.67 21.98 -30.93
CA PRO A 416 -23.76 22.84 -31.36
C PRO A 416 -24.90 22.82 -30.33
N ILE A 417 -25.16 23.99 -29.73
CA ILE A 417 -26.08 24.22 -28.61
C ILE A 417 -27.51 23.72 -28.93
N LEU A 418 -27.89 23.68 -30.21
CA LEU A 418 -29.20 23.20 -30.70
C LEU A 418 -29.46 21.70 -30.47
N VAL A 419 -28.42 20.86 -30.42
CA VAL A 419 -28.58 19.40 -30.19
C VAL A 419 -28.52 19.06 -28.71
N GLY A 420 -27.75 19.83 -27.93
CA GLY A 420 -27.57 19.62 -26.49
C GLY A 420 -28.87 19.74 -25.69
N VAL A 421 -29.66 20.81 -25.92
CA VAL A 421 -30.93 21.03 -25.19
C VAL A 421 -31.91 19.87 -25.41
N SER A 422 -31.95 19.31 -26.61
CA SER A 422 -32.82 18.17 -26.94
C SER A 422 -32.36 16.87 -26.26
N LEU A 423 -31.04 16.66 -26.14
CA LEU A 423 -30.48 15.46 -25.49
C LEU A 423 -30.54 15.54 -23.95
N TYR A 424 -30.36 16.73 -23.36
CA TYR A 424 -30.56 16.97 -21.92
C TYR A 424 -32.03 16.85 -21.53
N ALA A 425 -32.97 17.35 -22.34
CA ALA A 425 -34.41 17.16 -22.13
C ALA A 425 -34.84 15.67 -22.24
N CYS A 426 -34.19 14.92 -23.14
CA CYS A 426 -34.45 13.49 -23.33
C CYS A 426 -33.89 12.64 -22.17
N LEU A 427 -32.68 12.94 -21.68
CA LEU A 427 -32.09 12.27 -20.51
C LEU A 427 -32.82 12.61 -19.20
N PHE A 428 -33.34 13.83 -19.07
CA PHE A 428 -34.15 14.22 -17.90
C PHE A 428 -35.54 13.57 -17.92
N SER A 429 -36.14 13.39 -19.11
CA SER A 429 -37.42 12.67 -19.25
C SER A 429 -37.28 11.16 -19.01
N CYS A 430 -36.16 10.54 -19.40
CA CYS A 430 -35.94 9.10 -19.21
C CYS A 430 -35.68 8.68 -17.75
N ARG A 431 -35.44 9.63 -16.84
CA ARG A 431 -35.26 9.36 -15.40
C ARG A 431 -36.53 9.59 -14.56
N ILE A 432 -37.59 10.09 -15.18
CA ILE A 432 -38.91 10.36 -14.57
C ILE A 432 -39.94 9.27 -14.94
N MET A 433 -39.57 8.27 -15.75
CA MET A 433 -40.38 7.08 -16.03
C MET A 433 -39.94 5.86 -15.24
#